data_AF-A0A1D8BK54-F1
#
_entry.id   AF-A0A1D8BK54-F1
#
_cell.length_a   1.000
_cell.length_b   1.000
_cell.length_c   1.000
_cell.angle_alpha   90.00
_cell.angle_beta   90.00
_cell.angle_gamma   90.00
#
_symmetry.space_group_name_H-M   'P 1'
#
loop_
_entity.id
_entity.type
_entity.pdbx_description
1 polymer ?
#
loop_
_entity_poly.entity_id
_entity_poly.type
_entity_poly.pdbx_seq_one_letter_code
_entity_poly.pdbx_strand_id
1 'polypeptide(L)'
;ACFEPSLDYCVVKMPRWDLSKFTRVSKNIGSSMKSVGEVMAIGRNFEEAFQKALRMVDENVTGFDPNLKDVDEEELKEPTDKRMFVVAAALNANYSVEKLYDLTKIDRWFLEKMKNIIEVYGQIEKHGLNIPKELLLRAKQLGFSDKQIANSEGSTELAVRSQRKEYGVLPFVKQIDTVAGEWPASTNYLYMTYNAAAHDIDFVGGYTMVIGSGVYRIGSSVEFDWCAVGCLRELRNLGRKTVMVNYNPETVSTDYDMCDRLYFEEISFEVVMNIYDVENPEGIILSMGGQLPNNIAMDLHRQQARILGTSPESVDGAENRFKFSRMLDRKGILQPRWKELTNLKSALEFSKDVGYPCLVRPSYVLSGAAMNVAHCDKDLEEYLLSASQVSKEHPVVISKFLTEAKEIDVDAVAADGEILCMAVSEHVENAGVHSGDATLVTPPQDINAETLEQIKVIACDIASLLDVTGPFNMQLIA
;
A
#
# COMPACT_ATOMS: atom_id res chain seq x y z
N ALA A 1 11.43 34.18 -8.51
CA ALA A 1 12.12 32.97 -8.99
C ALA A 1 13.65 33.08 -9.04
N CYS A 2 14.28 34.27 -9.02
CA CYS A 2 15.75 34.37 -9.00
C CYS A 2 16.29 34.38 -7.55
N PHE A 3 16.31 33.20 -6.92
CA PHE A 3 16.91 32.94 -5.61
C PHE A 3 17.29 31.45 -5.53
N GLU A 4 18.11 31.08 -4.55
CA GLU A 4 18.41 29.67 -4.24
C GLU A 4 17.55 29.25 -3.03
N PRO A 5 16.73 28.19 -3.13
CA PRO A 5 15.91 27.75 -2.01
C PRO A 5 16.74 27.35 -0.79
N SER A 6 16.20 27.64 0.40
CA SER A 6 16.71 27.14 1.68
C SER A 6 15.65 26.26 2.32
N LEU A 7 16.07 25.11 2.84
CA LEU A 7 15.19 24.09 3.38
C LEU A 7 15.54 23.88 4.85
N ASP A 8 14.57 23.97 5.75
CA ASP A 8 14.73 23.71 7.18
C ASP A 8 14.31 22.28 7.58
N TYR A 9 14.33 21.40 6.58
CA TYR A 9 13.97 19.99 6.67
C TYR A 9 14.89 19.13 5.78
N CYS A 10 14.88 17.83 6.03
CA CYS A 10 15.56 16.80 5.25
C CYS A 10 14.55 16.07 4.36
N VAL A 11 14.98 15.79 3.13
CA VAL A 11 14.22 15.00 2.16
C VAL A 11 14.98 13.71 1.86
N VAL A 12 14.31 12.58 1.97
CA VAL A 12 14.86 11.27 1.61
C VAL A 12 14.04 10.68 0.48
N LYS A 13 14.69 10.43 -0.65
CA LYS A 13 14.11 9.65 -1.75
C LYS A 13 14.58 8.22 -1.67
N MET A 14 13.68 7.26 -1.86
CA MET A 14 14.02 5.83 -1.88
C MET A 14 13.37 5.13 -3.08
N PRO A 15 14.11 4.30 -3.84
CA PRO A 15 13.53 3.59 -4.98
C PRO A 15 12.62 2.45 -4.53
N ARG A 16 11.61 2.14 -5.34
CA ARG A 16 10.81 0.92 -5.25
C ARG A 16 11.31 -0.11 -6.24
N TRP A 17 11.43 -1.36 -5.79
CA TRP A 17 11.77 -2.50 -6.61
C TRP A 17 10.73 -3.60 -6.47
N ASP A 18 10.42 -4.28 -7.57
CA ASP A 18 9.56 -5.47 -7.62
C ASP A 18 10.34 -6.69 -8.15
N LEU A 19 11.62 -6.81 -7.81
CA LEU A 19 12.51 -7.87 -8.31
C LEU A 19 12.05 -9.28 -7.93
N SER A 20 11.23 -9.43 -6.88
CA SER A 20 10.62 -10.71 -6.50
C SER A 20 9.67 -11.27 -7.55
N LYS A 21 9.12 -10.43 -8.44
CA LYS A 21 8.28 -10.87 -9.57
C LYS A 21 9.10 -11.52 -10.69
N PHE A 22 10.43 -11.37 -10.69
CA PHE A 22 11.32 -11.83 -11.76
C PHE A 22 12.31 -12.88 -11.25
N THR A 23 11.94 -14.16 -11.31
CA THR A 23 12.73 -15.28 -10.77
C THR A 23 14.12 -15.44 -11.40
N ARG A 24 14.30 -15.00 -12.65
CA ARG A 24 15.56 -15.13 -13.42
C ARG A 24 16.41 -13.86 -13.43
N VAL A 25 15.99 -12.82 -12.69
CA VAL A 25 16.70 -11.53 -12.65
C VAL A 25 17.53 -11.44 -11.38
N SER A 26 18.79 -11.03 -11.51
CA SER A 26 19.66 -10.76 -10.37
C SER A 26 19.08 -9.61 -9.52
N LYS A 27 19.05 -9.82 -8.21
CA LYS A 27 18.61 -8.83 -7.21
C LYS A 27 19.67 -7.75 -6.93
N ASN A 28 20.89 -7.92 -7.42
CA ASN A 28 21.96 -6.96 -7.21
C ASN A 28 21.62 -5.65 -7.94
N ILE A 29 21.87 -4.54 -7.28
CA ILE A 29 21.72 -3.20 -7.83
C ILE A 29 23.08 -2.68 -8.30
N GLY A 30 23.09 -1.87 -9.34
CA GLY A 30 24.31 -1.35 -9.96
C GLY A 30 24.01 -0.11 -10.78
N SER A 31 24.82 0.15 -11.81
CA SER A 31 24.69 1.35 -12.65
C SER A 31 23.45 1.33 -13.56
N SER A 32 22.91 0.16 -13.89
CA SER A 32 21.68 0.04 -14.67
C SER A 32 20.46 0.02 -13.76
N MET A 33 19.52 0.94 -13.97
CA MET A 33 18.30 1.06 -13.18
C MET A 33 17.41 -0.16 -13.33
N LYS A 34 16.89 -0.65 -12.20
CA LYS A 34 15.89 -1.73 -12.11
C LYS A 34 14.68 -1.35 -11.24
N SER A 35 14.67 -0.14 -10.67
CA SER A 35 13.56 0.37 -9.87
C SER A 35 12.36 0.65 -10.77
N VAL A 36 11.16 0.43 -10.23
CA VAL A 36 9.87 0.60 -10.92
C VAL A 36 9.12 1.85 -10.47
N GLY A 37 9.62 2.53 -9.45
CA GLY A 37 9.08 3.78 -8.93
C GLY A 37 9.97 4.33 -7.81
N GLU A 38 9.51 5.38 -7.16
CA GLU A 38 10.18 5.99 -6.03
C GLU A 38 9.23 6.65 -5.06
N VAL A 39 9.73 6.84 -3.84
CA VAL A 39 9.05 7.61 -2.80
C VAL A 39 9.91 8.77 -2.39
N MET A 40 9.27 9.79 -1.85
CA MET A 40 9.95 10.87 -1.16
C MET A 40 9.36 11.01 0.24
N ALA A 41 10.19 11.30 1.22
CA ALA A 41 9.75 11.54 2.58
C ALA A 41 10.41 12.79 3.13
N ILE A 42 9.68 13.51 3.97
CA ILE A 42 10.14 14.76 4.58
C ILE A 42 10.09 14.61 6.10
N GLY A 43 11.16 15.07 6.75
CA GLY A 43 11.30 15.13 8.21
C GLY A 43 12.31 16.20 8.59
N ARG A 44 12.32 16.65 9.85
CA ARG A 44 13.27 17.71 10.28
C ARG A 44 14.64 17.17 10.67
N ASN A 45 14.80 15.86 10.65
CA ASN A 45 16.09 15.19 10.74
C ASN A 45 16.11 14.01 9.77
N PHE A 46 17.30 13.46 9.53
CA PHE A 46 17.49 12.36 8.59
C PHE A 46 16.77 11.10 9.07
N GLU A 47 16.86 10.76 10.36
CA GLU A 47 16.26 9.56 10.92
C GLU A 47 14.75 9.52 10.67
N GLU A 48 14.06 10.63 10.90
CA GLU A 48 12.62 10.81 10.66
C GLU A 48 12.25 10.62 9.19
N ALA A 49 12.92 11.34 8.29
CA ALA A 49 12.69 11.24 6.85
C ALA A 49 13.01 9.84 6.31
N PHE A 50 14.10 9.23 6.79
CA PHE A 50 14.55 7.91 6.36
C PHE A 50 13.58 6.80 6.76
N GLN A 51 13.09 6.80 8.01
CA GLN A 51 12.12 5.79 8.45
C GLN A 51 10.76 5.94 7.75
N LYS A 52 10.30 7.16 7.49
CA LYS A 52 9.11 7.40 6.66
C LYS A 52 9.30 6.85 5.25
N ALA A 53 10.43 7.15 4.60
CA ALA A 53 10.73 6.66 3.25
C ALA A 53 10.71 5.12 3.19
N LEU A 54 11.28 4.44 4.18
CA LEU A 54 11.26 2.97 4.26
C LEU A 54 9.83 2.40 4.27
N ARG A 55 8.92 3.00 5.06
CA ARG A 55 7.51 2.57 5.12
C ARG A 55 6.74 2.90 3.85
N MET A 56 7.05 4.04 3.23
CA MET A 56 6.43 4.46 1.97
C MET A 56 6.79 3.53 0.80
N VAL A 57 7.99 2.91 0.80
CA VAL A 57 8.44 1.98 -0.26
C VAL A 57 7.69 0.65 -0.21
N ASP A 58 7.34 0.15 0.97
CA ASP A 58 6.70 -1.16 1.12
C ASP A 58 5.80 -1.16 2.37
N GLU A 59 4.50 -1.39 2.17
CA GLU A 59 3.49 -1.39 3.24
C GLU A 59 3.74 -2.47 4.31
N ASN A 60 4.55 -3.49 4.00
CA ASN A 60 4.92 -4.53 4.94
C ASN A 60 6.11 -4.14 5.83
N VAL A 61 6.82 -3.06 5.48
CA VAL A 61 7.95 -2.54 6.24
C VAL A 61 7.44 -1.50 7.24
N THR A 62 7.81 -1.66 8.50
CA THR A 62 7.37 -0.76 9.60
C THR A 62 8.39 0.33 9.95
N GLY A 63 9.59 0.26 9.37
CA GLY A 63 10.69 1.19 9.60
C GLY A 63 12.05 0.53 9.35
N PHE A 64 13.10 1.04 9.98
CA PHE A 64 14.44 0.45 9.91
C PHE A 64 14.56 -0.70 10.92
N ASP A 65 13.98 -1.84 10.56
CA ASP A 65 13.84 -3.02 11.43
C ASP A 65 15.04 -3.98 11.31
N PRO A 66 15.78 -4.25 12.40
CA PRO A 66 16.93 -5.16 12.39
C PRO A 66 16.58 -6.65 12.30
N ASN A 67 15.31 -7.02 12.44
CA ASN A 67 14.85 -8.41 12.48
C ASN A 67 14.33 -8.92 11.12
N LEU A 68 14.24 -8.06 10.10
CA LEU A 68 13.74 -8.43 8.76
C LEU A 68 14.74 -9.26 7.94
N LYS A 69 16.04 -9.15 8.24
CA LYS A 69 17.13 -9.85 7.56
C LYS A 69 18.19 -10.27 8.55
N ASP A 70 18.89 -11.34 8.24
CA ASP A 70 20.10 -11.72 8.94
C ASP A 70 21.29 -10.89 8.43
N VAL A 71 22.37 -10.87 9.21
CA VAL A 71 23.64 -10.26 8.79
C VAL A 71 24.23 -11.05 7.64
N ASP A 72 24.49 -10.37 6.52
CA ASP A 72 25.14 -10.92 5.34
C ASP A 72 26.20 -9.94 4.82
N GLU A 73 27.48 -10.25 5.01
CA GLU A 73 28.56 -9.36 4.57
C GLU A 73 28.70 -9.27 3.05
N GLU A 74 28.22 -10.26 2.30
CA GLU A 74 28.24 -10.21 0.85
C GLU A 74 27.14 -9.27 0.34
N GLU A 75 25.91 -9.29 0.89
CA GLU A 75 24.90 -8.26 0.56
C GLU A 75 25.30 -6.85 1.03
N LEU A 76 26.11 -6.74 2.10
CA LEU A 76 26.69 -5.46 2.49
C LEU A 76 27.71 -4.94 1.47
N LYS A 77 28.49 -5.79 0.81
CA LYS A 77 29.45 -5.39 -0.24
C LYS A 77 28.79 -5.21 -1.60
N GLU A 78 27.99 -6.19 -2.00
CA GLU A 78 27.27 -6.29 -3.26
C GLU A 78 25.80 -5.91 -3.03
N PRO A 79 25.42 -4.65 -3.25
CA PRO A 79 24.15 -4.12 -2.80
C PRO A 79 22.96 -4.81 -3.49
N THR A 80 21.92 -5.08 -2.70
CA THR A 80 20.59 -5.57 -3.15
C THR A 80 19.49 -4.54 -2.83
N ASP A 81 18.27 -4.79 -3.29
CA ASP A 81 17.07 -4.02 -2.92
C ASP A 81 16.73 -4.11 -1.42
N LYS A 82 17.33 -5.06 -0.69
CA LYS A 82 17.11 -5.29 0.75
C LYS A 82 18.32 -4.93 1.62
N ARG A 83 19.39 -4.38 1.05
CA ARG A 83 20.65 -4.04 1.75
C ARG A 83 20.43 -3.22 3.03
N MET A 84 19.49 -2.28 3.04
CA MET A 84 19.23 -1.44 4.23
C MET A 84 18.84 -2.28 5.45
N PHE A 85 18.09 -3.36 5.28
CA PHE A 85 17.71 -4.23 6.40
C PHE A 85 18.89 -5.09 6.86
N VAL A 86 19.81 -5.44 5.96
CA VAL A 86 21.09 -6.10 6.33
C VAL A 86 21.99 -5.15 7.11
N VAL A 87 22.00 -3.85 6.77
CA VAL A 87 22.70 -2.81 7.57
C VAL A 87 22.08 -2.69 8.96
N ALA A 88 20.75 -2.69 9.08
CA ALA A 88 20.04 -2.67 10.37
C ALA A 88 20.44 -3.87 11.24
N ALA A 89 20.42 -5.08 10.67
CA ALA A 89 20.83 -6.31 11.34
C ALA A 89 22.30 -6.26 11.80
N ALA A 90 23.20 -5.76 10.95
CA ALA A 90 24.63 -5.66 11.26
C ALA A 90 24.91 -4.65 12.39
N LEU A 91 24.22 -3.51 12.39
CA LEU A 91 24.26 -2.55 13.49
C LEU A 91 23.75 -3.17 14.80
N ASN A 92 22.65 -3.93 14.75
CA ASN A 92 22.12 -4.65 15.90
C ASN A 92 23.08 -5.74 16.41
N ALA A 93 23.84 -6.36 15.51
CA ALA A 93 24.92 -7.29 15.81
C ALA A 93 26.22 -6.59 16.27
N ASN A 94 26.17 -5.29 16.60
CA ASN A 94 27.28 -4.46 17.09
C ASN A 94 28.46 -4.29 16.11
N TYR A 95 28.21 -4.32 14.79
CA TYR A 95 29.24 -3.92 13.82
C TYR A 95 29.59 -2.44 14.01
N SER A 96 30.88 -2.10 13.97
CA SER A 96 31.30 -0.71 14.03
C SER A 96 30.94 0.04 12.74
N VAL A 97 30.71 1.35 12.87
CA VAL A 97 30.48 2.24 11.71
C VAL A 97 31.63 2.18 10.71
N GLU A 98 32.88 2.06 11.18
CA GLU A 98 34.04 1.88 10.30
C GLU A 98 33.97 0.58 9.49
N LYS A 99 33.62 -0.54 10.13
CA LYS A 99 33.46 -1.81 9.42
C LYS A 99 32.36 -1.73 8.37
N LEU A 100 31.23 -1.11 8.72
CA LEU A 100 30.12 -0.92 7.78
C LEU A 100 30.47 0.03 6.64
N TYR A 101 31.22 1.10 6.89
CA TYR A 101 31.76 1.96 5.85
C TYR A 101 32.67 1.17 4.90
N ASP A 102 33.54 0.32 5.44
CA ASP A 102 34.46 -0.46 4.62
C ASP A 102 33.76 -1.47 3.72
N LEU A 103 32.70 -2.09 4.21
CA LEU A 103 31.85 -3.01 3.44
C LEU A 103 30.97 -2.25 2.43
N THR A 104 30.33 -1.17 2.86
CA THR A 104 29.21 -0.60 2.11
C THR A 104 29.54 0.62 1.26
N LYS A 105 30.58 1.37 1.67
CA LYS A 105 30.93 2.72 1.21
C LYS A 105 29.83 3.77 1.42
N ILE A 106 28.81 3.46 2.23
CA ILE A 106 27.85 4.46 2.73
C ILE A 106 28.59 5.36 3.70
N ASP A 107 28.45 6.67 3.54
CA ASP A 107 29.16 7.63 4.39
C ASP A 107 28.87 7.40 5.89
N ARG A 108 29.91 7.60 6.70
CA ARG A 108 29.87 7.38 8.16
C ARG A 108 28.76 8.18 8.82
N TRP A 109 28.46 9.37 8.31
CA TRP A 109 27.40 10.21 8.84
C TRP A 109 26.05 9.50 8.79
N PHE A 110 25.69 8.89 7.66
CA PHE A 110 24.43 8.15 7.53
C PHE A 110 24.42 6.90 8.41
N LEU A 111 25.54 6.18 8.49
CA LEU A 111 25.66 4.98 9.32
C LEU A 111 25.50 5.30 10.81
N GLU A 112 26.07 6.42 11.29
CA GLU A 112 25.88 6.87 12.67
C GLU A 112 24.41 7.24 12.94
N LYS A 113 23.74 7.86 11.97
CA LYS A 113 22.31 8.17 12.07
C LYS A 113 21.43 6.92 12.10
N MET A 114 21.74 5.93 11.28
CA MET A 114 21.07 4.62 11.31
C MET A 114 21.33 3.90 12.64
N LYS A 115 22.53 4.02 13.20
CA LYS A 115 22.87 3.47 14.52
C LYS A 115 22.02 4.09 15.64
N ASN A 116 21.76 5.40 15.60
CA ASN A 116 20.85 6.05 16.57
C ASN A 116 19.47 5.39 16.60
N ILE A 117 18.94 4.99 15.43
CA ILE A 117 17.66 4.31 15.31
C ILE A 117 17.73 2.95 16.01
N ILE A 118 18.76 2.15 15.73
CA ILE A 118 18.94 0.81 16.35
C ILE A 118 19.13 0.92 17.87
N GLU A 119 19.85 1.94 18.34
CA GLU A 119 20.02 2.16 19.79
C GLU A 119 18.69 2.48 20.49
N VAL A 120 17.79 3.24 19.85
CA VAL A 120 16.44 3.51 20.40
C VAL A 120 15.54 2.28 20.26
N TYR A 121 15.64 1.54 19.17
CA TYR A 121 14.93 0.27 18.98
C TYR A 121 15.21 -0.70 20.15
N GLY A 122 16.49 -0.92 20.47
CA GLY A 122 16.89 -1.77 21.59
C GLY A 122 16.50 -1.22 22.98
N GLN A 123 16.35 0.10 23.13
CA GLN A 123 15.82 0.70 24.36
C GLN A 123 14.32 0.39 24.54
N ILE A 124 13.54 0.44 23.46
CA ILE A 124 12.11 0.09 23.47
C ILE A 124 11.94 -1.38 23.80
N GLU A 125 12.66 -2.27 23.12
CA GLU A 125 12.60 -3.72 23.38
C GLU A 125 12.97 -4.06 24.83
N LYS A 126 14.02 -3.43 25.36
CA LYS A 126 14.48 -3.66 26.73
C LYS A 126 13.47 -3.17 27.77
N HIS A 127 12.76 -2.08 27.49
CA HIS A 127 11.74 -1.55 28.39
C HIS A 127 10.45 -2.38 28.34
N GLY A 128 10.04 -2.81 27.16
CA GLY A 128 8.79 -3.52 26.92
C GLY A 128 7.58 -2.58 27.01
N LEU A 129 6.43 -3.12 27.41
CA LEU A 129 5.16 -2.40 27.45
C LEU A 129 5.21 -1.12 28.30
N ASN A 130 4.45 -0.11 27.88
CA ASN A 130 4.30 1.18 28.56
C ASN A 130 5.62 1.97 28.64
N ILE A 131 6.25 2.21 27.49
CA ILE A 131 7.46 3.03 27.42
C ILE A 131 7.22 4.44 28.01
N PRO A 132 8.23 5.07 28.65
CA PRO A 132 8.09 6.41 29.21
C PRO A 132 7.81 7.45 28.12
N LYS A 133 7.13 8.55 28.49
CA LYS A 133 6.79 9.64 27.57
C LYS A 133 8.00 10.18 26.80
N GLU A 134 9.14 10.32 27.47
CA GLU A 134 10.37 10.84 26.89
C GLU A 134 10.94 9.89 25.84
N LEU A 135 10.89 8.57 26.09
CA LEU A 135 11.33 7.55 25.14
C LEU A 135 10.38 7.47 23.95
N LEU A 136 9.07 7.52 24.19
CA LEU A 136 8.05 7.55 23.14
C LEU A 136 8.25 8.78 22.24
N LEU A 137 8.35 9.98 22.83
CA LEU A 137 8.59 11.21 22.06
C LEU A 137 9.89 11.13 21.25
N ARG A 138 10.98 10.64 21.85
CA ARG A 138 12.25 10.46 21.16
C ARG A 138 12.13 9.49 19.99
N ALA A 139 11.43 8.37 20.17
CA ALA A 139 11.18 7.41 19.09
C ALA A 139 10.39 8.06 17.95
N LYS A 140 9.31 8.79 18.25
CA LYS A 140 8.52 9.50 17.23
C LYS A 140 9.33 10.59 16.53
N GLN A 141 10.20 11.32 17.23
CA GLN A 141 11.12 12.31 16.65
C GLN A 141 12.18 11.71 15.71
N LEU A 142 12.51 10.44 15.88
CA LEU A 142 13.36 9.66 14.95
C LEU A 142 12.54 8.95 13.87
N GLY A 143 11.23 9.18 13.79
CA GLY A 143 10.35 8.63 12.76
C GLY A 143 9.86 7.21 12.98
N PHE A 144 9.93 6.66 14.20
CA PHE A 144 9.33 5.35 14.48
C PHE A 144 7.82 5.39 14.27
N SER A 145 7.27 4.38 13.58
CA SER A 145 5.82 4.21 13.48
C SER A 145 5.25 3.61 14.77
N ASP A 146 3.97 3.84 15.03
CA ASP A 146 3.22 3.22 16.12
C ASP A 146 3.27 1.68 15.98
N LYS A 147 3.24 1.16 14.75
CA LYS A 147 3.37 -0.27 14.45
C LYS A 147 4.77 -0.83 14.75
N GLN A 148 5.84 -0.09 14.45
CA GLN A 148 7.21 -0.49 14.78
C GLN A 148 7.42 -0.54 16.30
N ILE A 149 6.94 0.49 17.02
CA ILE A 149 7.01 0.53 18.48
C ILE A 149 6.22 -0.65 19.06
N ALA A 150 4.99 -0.88 18.59
CA ALA A 150 4.13 -1.96 19.05
C ALA A 150 4.80 -3.33 18.88
N ASN A 151 5.43 -3.58 17.74
CA ASN A 151 6.17 -4.82 17.49
C ASN A 151 7.33 -5.00 18.48
N SER A 152 8.09 -3.93 18.75
CA SER A 152 9.23 -3.96 19.68
C SER A 152 8.83 -4.12 21.15
N GLU A 153 7.70 -3.56 21.58
CA GLU A 153 7.22 -3.70 22.97
C GLU A 153 6.26 -4.88 23.21
N GLY A 154 5.82 -5.56 22.14
CA GLY A 154 4.88 -6.69 22.20
C GLY A 154 3.42 -6.27 22.41
N SER A 155 3.01 -5.13 21.83
CA SER A 155 1.65 -4.57 21.91
C SER A 155 0.96 -4.48 20.54
N THR A 156 -0.06 -3.63 20.42
CA THR A 156 -0.76 -3.36 19.17
C THR A 156 -0.59 -1.90 18.76
N GLU A 157 -0.66 -1.61 17.46
CA GLU A 157 -0.57 -0.24 16.92
C GLU A 157 -1.57 0.73 17.60
N LEU A 158 -2.79 0.25 17.87
CA LEU A 158 -3.82 1.03 18.58
C LEU A 158 -3.46 1.33 20.04
N ALA A 159 -2.77 0.42 20.73
CA ALA A 159 -2.33 0.64 22.11
C ALA A 159 -1.28 1.76 22.16
N VAL A 160 -0.27 1.70 21.28
CA VAL A 160 0.74 2.76 21.15
C VAL A 160 0.11 4.09 20.77
N ARG A 161 -0.81 4.10 19.79
CA ARG A 161 -1.56 5.32 19.42
C ARG A 161 -2.29 5.93 20.61
N SER A 162 -2.96 5.10 21.42
CA SER A 162 -3.72 5.55 22.59
C SER A 162 -2.79 6.14 23.66
N GLN A 163 -1.69 5.45 23.96
CA GLN A 163 -0.66 5.93 24.89
C GLN A 163 -0.07 7.26 24.42
N ARG A 164 0.21 7.38 23.13
CA ARG A 164 0.73 8.58 22.49
C ARG A 164 -0.22 9.77 22.64
N LYS A 165 -1.52 9.55 22.44
CA LYS A 165 -2.57 10.57 22.68
C LYS A 165 -2.64 10.97 24.16
N GLU A 166 -2.62 10.00 25.08
CA GLU A 166 -2.65 10.27 26.53
C GLU A 166 -1.46 11.12 26.99
N TYR A 167 -0.28 10.84 26.46
CA TYR A 167 0.92 11.61 26.77
C TYR A 167 0.99 12.97 26.06
N GLY A 168 0.08 13.26 25.12
CA GLY A 168 0.13 14.46 24.29
C GLY A 168 1.32 14.48 23.33
N VAL A 169 1.81 13.31 22.92
CA VAL A 169 2.89 13.19 21.93
C VAL A 169 2.26 13.16 20.54
N LEU A 170 1.92 14.32 19.99
CA LEU A 170 1.26 14.45 18.69
C LEU A 170 2.19 15.10 17.66
N PRO A 171 2.06 14.76 16.36
CA PRO A 171 2.81 15.44 15.32
C PRO A 171 2.23 16.84 15.07
N PHE A 172 3.07 17.73 14.55
CA PHE A 172 2.68 19.05 14.07
C PHE A 172 2.75 19.11 12.55
N VAL A 173 1.94 19.98 11.96
CA VAL A 173 1.86 20.22 10.52
C VAL A 173 2.77 21.38 10.17
N LYS A 174 3.69 21.17 9.22
CA LYS A 174 4.67 22.14 8.75
C LYS A 174 4.54 22.42 7.26
N GLN A 175 4.79 23.66 6.87
CA GLN A 175 4.72 24.11 5.48
C GLN A 175 6.08 24.03 4.78
N ILE A 176 6.05 23.71 3.49
CA ILE A 176 7.20 23.83 2.59
C ILE A 176 7.16 25.21 1.94
N ASP A 177 8.08 26.09 2.30
CA ASP A 177 8.05 27.51 1.92
C ASP A 177 9.18 27.95 0.97
N THR A 178 10.16 27.07 0.70
CA THR A 178 11.40 27.32 -0.08
C THR A 178 12.39 28.32 0.53
N VAL A 179 12.10 28.90 1.69
CA VAL A 179 12.87 30.00 2.31
C VAL A 179 13.16 29.79 3.80
N ALA A 180 12.89 28.60 4.34
CA ALA A 180 13.22 28.22 5.72
C ALA A 180 12.66 29.19 6.78
N GLY A 181 11.41 29.64 6.60
CA GLY A 181 10.70 30.53 7.51
C GLY A 181 11.10 32.00 7.41
N GLU A 182 11.93 32.40 6.44
CA GLU A 182 12.30 33.82 6.24
C GLU A 182 11.09 34.67 5.85
N TRP A 183 10.17 34.11 5.06
CA TRP A 183 8.94 34.76 4.60
C TRP A 183 7.72 33.88 4.89
N PRO A 184 6.54 34.46 5.15
CA PRO A 184 5.31 33.70 5.31
C PRO A 184 5.03 32.82 4.09
N ALA A 185 4.85 31.52 4.32
CA ALA A 185 4.52 30.57 3.28
C ALA A 185 3.12 30.88 2.71
N SER A 186 3.03 31.03 1.39
CA SER A 186 1.75 31.04 0.67
C SER A 186 1.41 29.69 0.05
N THR A 187 2.25 28.68 0.31
CA THR A 187 2.12 27.34 -0.25
C THR A 187 1.11 26.52 0.57
N ASN A 188 0.47 25.59 -0.11
CA ASN A 188 -0.44 24.59 0.45
C ASN A 188 0.27 23.26 0.73
N TYR A 189 1.60 23.23 0.71
CA TYR A 189 2.40 22.00 0.74
C TYR A 189 2.88 21.70 2.15
N LEU A 190 2.51 20.53 2.66
CA LEU A 190 2.54 20.20 4.07
C LEU A 190 3.23 18.86 4.33
N TYR A 191 3.89 18.75 5.48
CA TYR A 191 4.36 17.48 6.04
C TYR A 191 4.15 17.49 7.56
N MET A 192 4.13 16.31 8.17
CA MET A 192 3.99 16.15 9.62
C MET A 192 5.33 15.87 10.29
N THR A 193 5.54 16.38 11.50
CA THR A 193 6.76 16.10 12.27
C THR A 193 6.56 16.19 13.76
N TYR A 194 7.29 15.37 14.51
CA TYR A 194 7.38 15.46 15.97
C TYR A 194 8.48 16.42 16.46
N ASN A 195 9.27 16.98 15.54
CA ASN A 195 10.38 17.91 15.80
C ASN A 195 9.94 19.38 15.71
N ALA A 196 8.76 19.67 16.28
CA ALA A 196 8.12 20.98 16.22
C ALA A 196 7.38 21.29 17.52
N ALA A 197 6.97 22.55 17.67
CA ALA A 197 6.25 23.04 18.85
C ALA A 197 4.86 23.61 18.53
N ALA A 198 4.54 23.83 17.26
CA ALA A 198 3.27 24.39 16.79
C ALA A 198 3.03 24.01 15.33
N HIS A 199 1.77 24.06 14.88
CA HIS A 199 1.40 23.96 13.46
C HIS A 199 1.69 25.28 12.74
N ASP A 200 1.98 25.22 11.44
CA ASP A 200 2.17 26.42 10.60
C ASP A 200 0.85 26.95 10.01
N ILE A 201 -0.23 26.17 10.12
CA ILE A 201 -1.55 26.51 9.57
C ILE A 201 -2.66 26.37 10.62
N ASP A 202 -3.76 27.07 10.37
CA ASP A 202 -5.02 26.89 11.11
C ASP A 202 -5.88 25.78 10.50
N PHE A 203 -6.71 25.13 11.32
CA PHE A 203 -7.61 24.04 10.89
C PHE A 203 -9.06 24.50 10.94
N VAL A 204 -9.54 25.05 9.82
CA VAL A 204 -10.88 25.64 9.73
C VAL A 204 -12.00 24.62 9.42
N GLY A 205 -11.64 23.38 9.09
CA GLY A 205 -12.57 22.32 8.68
C GLY A 205 -13.23 22.57 7.31
N GLY A 206 -14.21 21.73 6.96
CA GLY A 206 -14.96 21.84 5.70
C GLY A 206 -14.18 21.37 4.46
N TYR A 207 -13.14 20.56 4.65
CA TYR A 207 -12.38 19.93 3.59
C TYR A 207 -12.88 18.53 3.29
N THR A 208 -12.73 18.07 2.05
CA THR A 208 -12.86 16.67 1.66
C THR A 208 -11.47 16.08 1.45
N MET A 209 -11.17 14.97 2.13
CA MET A 209 -9.86 14.33 2.03
C MET A 209 -9.87 13.29 0.91
N VAL A 210 -8.84 13.31 0.07
CA VAL A 210 -8.60 12.34 -1.00
C VAL A 210 -7.26 11.67 -0.73
N ILE A 211 -7.24 10.34 -0.73
CA ILE A 211 -6.02 9.56 -0.51
C ILE A 211 -5.51 9.05 -1.85
N GLY A 212 -4.23 9.32 -2.14
CA GLY A 212 -3.57 8.95 -3.38
C GLY A 212 -3.14 7.49 -3.46
N SER A 213 -2.37 7.18 -4.49
CA SER A 213 -1.93 5.81 -4.79
C SER A 213 -0.62 5.41 -4.11
N GLY A 214 0.13 6.37 -3.58
CA GLY A 214 1.46 6.13 -3.05
C GLY A 214 2.43 5.76 -4.17
N VAL A 215 3.37 4.87 -3.85
CA VAL A 215 4.46 4.51 -4.76
C VAL A 215 3.98 3.68 -5.95
N TYR A 216 4.43 4.07 -7.14
CA TYR A 216 4.27 3.25 -8.34
C TYR A 216 5.02 1.92 -8.21
N ARG A 217 4.34 0.86 -8.63
CA ARG A 217 4.84 -0.52 -8.63
C ARG A 217 4.16 -1.30 -9.76
N ILE A 218 4.66 -2.48 -10.08
CA ILE A 218 4.04 -3.30 -11.13
C ILE A 218 2.63 -3.67 -10.67
N GLY A 219 1.61 -3.30 -11.46
CA GLY A 219 0.19 -3.49 -11.13
C GLY A 219 -0.46 -2.33 -10.35
N SER A 220 0.27 -1.25 -10.09
CA SER A 220 -0.30 0.01 -9.59
C SER A 220 0.57 1.19 -10.03
N SER A 221 0.12 1.93 -11.03
CA SER A 221 0.86 2.99 -11.69
C SER A 221 0.01 4.27 -11.81
N VAL A 222 0.26 5.06 -12.85
CA VAL A 222 -0.34 6.38 -13.10
C VAL A 222 -1.86 6.37 -13.24
N GLU A 223 -2.48 5.24 -13.54
CA GLU A 223 -3.94 5.09 -13.63
C GLU A 223 -4.64 5.54 -12.34
N PHE A 224 -4.09 5.21 -11.18
CA PHE A 224 -4.67 5.62 -9.89
C PHE A 224 -4.40 7.09 -9.57
N ASP A 225 -3.25 7.63 -10.00
CA ASP A 225 -2.99 9.07 -9.90
C ASP A 225 -3.97 9.87 -10.78
N TRP A 226 -4.27 9.37 -11.98
CA TRP A 226 -5.25 9.96 -12.88
C TRP A 226 -6.64 10.00 -12.25
N CYS A 227 -7.08 8.91 -11.61
CA CYS A 227 -8.35 8.86 -10.86
C CYS A 227 -8.39 9.87 -9.70
N ALA A 228 -7.32 9.96 -8.91
CA ALA A 228 -7.23 10.90 -7.80
C ALA A 228 -7.26 12.36 -8.27
N VAL A 229 -6.51 12.69 -9.32
CA VAL A 229 -6.51 14.04 -9.94
C VAL A 229 -7.89 14.38 -10.53
N GLY A 230 -8.54 13.42 -11.20
CA GLY A 230 -9.91 13.57 -11.69
C GLY A 230 -10.89 13.91 -10.56
N CYS A 231 -10.81 13.17 -9.45
CA CYS A 231 -11.61 13.41 -8.26
C CYS A 231 -11.38 14.81 -7.67
N LEU A 232 -10.12 15.23 -7.52
CA LEU A 232 -9.77 16.58 -7.02
C LEU A 232 -10.35 17.69 -7.90
N ARG A 233 -10.29 17.54 -9.23
CA ARG A 233 -10.84 18.49 -10.20
C ARG A 233 -12.36 18.60 -10.08
N GLU A 234 -13.06 17.47 -9.96
CA GLU A 234 -14.52 17.49 -9.80
C GLU A 234 -14.96 18.05 -8.44
N LEU A 235 -14.25 17.75 -7.36
CA LEU A 235 -14.51 18.39 -6.06
C LEU A 235 -14.34 19.91 -6.14
N ARG A 236 -13.30 20.39 -6.83
CA ARG A 236 -13.08 21.82 -7.08
C ARG A 236 -14.21 22.43 -7.91
N ASN A 237 -14.69 21.75 -8.96
CA ASN A 237 -15.84 22.18 -9.77
C ASN A 237 -17.11 22.31 -8.93
N LEU A 238 -17.28 21.44 -7.93
CA LEU A 238 -18.38 21.48 -6.95
C LEU A 238 -18.17 22.52 -5.83
N GLY A 239 -17.09 23.31 -5.88
CA GLY A 239 -16.78 24.34 -4.88
C GLY A 239 -16.34 23.76 -3.53
N ARG A 240 -15.91 22.49 -3.48
CA ARG A 240 -15.42 21.82 -2.28
C ARG A 240 -13.93 22.03 -2.13
N LYS A 241 -13.49 22.31 -0.89
CA LYS A 241 -12.07 22.38 -0.57
C LYS A 241 -11.49 20.98 -0.38
N THR A 242 -10.26 20.76 -0.82
CA THR A 242 -9.65 19.42 -0.85
C THR A 242 -8.36 19.32 -0.04
N VAL A 243 -8.21 18.19 0.64
CA VAL A 243 -6.95 17.75 1.26
C VAL A 243 -6.47 16.53 0.47
N MET A 244 -5.30 16.59 -0.14
CA MET A 244 -4.67 15.45 -0.80
C MET A 244 -3.59 14.86 0.11
N VAL A 245 -3.57 13.52 0.24
CA VAL A 245 -2.50 12.80 0.95
C VAL A 245 -1.86 11.82 -0.02
N ASN A 246 -0.60 12.08 -0.40
CA ASN A 246 0.19 11.21 -1.27
C ASN A 246 1.68 11.51 -1.09
N TYR A 247 2.57 10.60 -1.50
CA TYR A 247 4.01 10.71 -1.24
C TYR A 247 4.91 10.33 -2.44
N ASN A 248 4.31 10.18 -3.61
CA ASN A 248 5.06 9.90 -4.83
C ASN A 248 5.48 11.21 -5.49
N PRO A 249 6.80 11.46 -5.66
CA PRO A 249 7.29 12.72 -6.22
C PRO A 249 7.08 12.84 -7.75
N GLU A 250 6.72 11.75 -8.43
CA GLU A 250 6.56 11.71 -9.89
C GLU A 250 5.15 12.11 -10.36
N THR A 251 4.21 12.31 -9.42
CA THR A 251 2.77 12.36 -9.72
C THR A 251 2.20 13.76 -9.84
N VAL A 252 1.13 13.91 -10.61
CA VAL A 252 0.44 15.20 -10.72
C VAL A 252 -0.36 15.48 -9.46
N SER A 253 -0.87 14.47 -8.76
CA SER A 253 -1.60 14.70 -7.50
C SER A 253 -0.76 15.33 -6.39
N THR A 254 0.57 15.23 -6.47
CA THR A 254 1.52 15.87 -5.54
C THR A 254 2.05 17.21 -6.06
N ASP A 255 1.46 17.76 -7.13
CA ASP A 255 1.68 19.13 -7.52
C ASP A 255 0.83 20.08 -6.64
N TYR A 256 1.41 21.22 -6.31
CA TYR A 256 0.84 22.17 -5.35
C TYR A 256 -0.43 22.86 -5.89
N ASP A 257 -0.68 22.87 -7.20
CA ASP A 257 -1.83 23.53 -7.80
C ASP A 257 -3.08 22.62 -7.93
N MET A 258 -2.97 21.33 -7.56
CA MET A 258 -4.05 20.35 -7.70
C MET A 258 -5.06 20.33 -6.55
N CYS A 259 -4.69 20.76 -5.35
CA CYS A 259 -5.57 20.73 -4.17
C CYS A 259 -5.40 21.98 -3.30
N ASP A 260 -6.26 22.16 -2.29
CA ASP A 260 -6.14 23.30 -1.36
C ASP A 260 -5.11 23.05 -0.25
N ARG A 261 -4.85 21.79 0.08
CA ARG A 261 -3.84 21.33 1.05
C ARG A 261 -3.26 20.00 0.58
N LEU A 262 -1.95 19.94 0.39
CA LEU A 262 -1.23 18.74 0.01
C LEU A 262 -0.37 18.27 1.18
N TYR A 263 -0.71 17.13 1.77
CA TYR A 263 0.14 16.44 2.72
C TYR A 263 1.03 15.44 1.98
N PHE A 264 2.32 15.74 1.91
CA PHE A 264 3.31 14.83 1.37
C PHE A 264 3.73 13.80 2.43
N GLU A 265 2.81 12.88 2.70
CA GLU A 265 2.86 11.99 3.86
C GLU A 265 2.49 10.56 3.52
N GLU A 266 2.92 9.66 4.40
CA GLU A 266 2.71 8.21 4.28
C GLU A 266 1.21 7.87 4.29
N ILE A 267 0.81 6.94 3.42
CA ILE A 267 -0.56 6.40 3.42
C ILE A 267 -0.58 5.17 4.33
N SER A 268 -0.68 5.43 5.63
CA SER A 268 -0.90 4.41 6.66
C SER A 268 -2.01 4.83 7.60
N PHE A 269 -2.59 3.85 8.32
CA PHE A 269 -3.63 4.12 9.30
C PHE A 269 -3.19 5.18 10.33
N GLU A 270 -1.97 5.06 10.87
CA GLU A 270 -1.44 6.05 11.83
C GLU A 270 -1.50 7.48 11.29
N VAL A 271 -0.92 7.68 10.10
CA VAL A 271 -0.66 9.00 9.52
C VAL A 271 -1.94 9.60 8.97
N VAL A 272 -2.74 8.85 8.21
CA VAL A 272 -4.04 9.31 7.71
C VAL A 272 -4.97 9.66 8.88
N MET A 273 -4.99 8.87 9.95
CA MET A 273 -5.80 9.19 11.12
C MET A 273 -5.28 10.42 11.89
N ASN A 274 -3.97 10.65 11.94
CA ASN A 274 -3.42 11.90 12.52
C ASN A 274 -3.86 13.14 11.73
N ILE A 275 -3.84 13.07 10.39
CA ILE A 275 -4.31 14.16 9.53
C ILE A 275 -5.82 14.33 9.69
N TYR A 276 -6.58 13.23 9.72
CA TYR A 276 -8.03 13.27 9.94
C TYR A 276 -8.41 13.94 11.27
N ASP A 277 -7.72 13.57 12.36
CA ASP A 277 -7.95 14.10 13.71
C ASP A 277 -7.74 15.63 13.77
N VAL A 278 -6.76 16.16 13.03
CA VAL A 278 -6.42 17.60 13.06
C VAL A 278 -7.21 18.42 12.03
N GLU A 279 -7.41 17.90 10.81
CA GLU A 279 -8.16 18.59 9.75
C GLU A 279 -9.68 18.54 9.97
N ASN A 280 -10.18 17.51 10.65
CA ASN A 280 -11.60 17.23 10.83
C ASN A 280 -12.40 17.39 9.51
N PRO A 281 -12.06 16.60 8.47
CA PRO A 281 -12.68 16.73 7.15
C PRO A 281 -14.13 16.22 7.15
N GLU A 282 -14.91 16.65 6.18
CA GLU A 282 -16.29 16.17 5.97
C GLU A 282 -16.36 14.67 5.69
N GLY A 283 -15.29 14.11 5.13
CA GLY A 283 -15.10 12.68 4.90
C GLY A 283 -13.85 12.39 4.07
N ILE A 284 -13.54 11.11 3.90
CA ILE A 284 -12.38 10.60 3.18
C ILE A 284 -12.83 9.80 1.95
N ILE A 285 -12.23 10.08 0.79
CA ILE A 285 -12.36 9.29 -0.44
C ILE A 285 -11.13 8.39 -0.57
N LEU A 286 -11.34 7.07 -0.53
CA LEU A 286 -10.28 6.05 -0.63
C LEU A 286 -10.25 5.36 -2.00
N SER A 287 -11.39 5.31 -2.71
CA SER A 287 -11.62 4.48 -3.90
C SER A 287 -10.82 4.89 -5.15
N MET A 288 -10.06 5.98 -5.10
CA MET A 288 -9.30 6.51 -6.23
C MET A 288 -7.82 6.13 -6.20
N GLY A 289 -7.28 5.71 -5.05
CA GLY A 289 -5.84 5.45 -4.86
C GLY A 289 -5.45 3.97 -4.90
N GLY A 290 -6.32 3.08 -5.38
CA GLY A 290 -6.01 1.65 -5.52
C GLY A 290 -5.93 0.90 -4.19
N GLN A 291 -5.05 -0.09 -4.10
CA GLN A 291 -5.05 -1.05 -2.98
C GLN A 291 -4.63 -0.44 -1.64
N LEU A 292 -3.66 0.48 -1.64
CA LEU A 292 -3.06 0.99 -0.41
C LEU A 292 -4.08 1.74 0.49
N PRO A 293 -4.91 2.66 -0.05
CA PRO A 293 -6.02 3.24 0.72
C PRO A 293 -7.12 2.23 1.09
N ASN A 294 -7.43 1.26 0.22
CA ASN A 294 -8.43 0.23 0.50
C ASN A 294 -8.01 -0.65 1.70
N ASN A 295 -6.72 -0.97 1.82
CA ASN A 295 -6.17 -1.78 2.91
C ASN A 295 -6.39 -1.14 4.30
N ILE A 296 -6.42 0.19 4.40
CA ILE A 296 -6.63 0.91 5.68
C ILE A 296 -8.08 1.32 5.91
N ALA A 297 -8.99 1.08 4.96
CA ALA A 297 -10.37 1.55 5.01
C ALA A 297 -11.12 1.04 6.26
N MET A 298 -10.99 -0.25 6.56
CA MET A 298 -11.65 -0.87 7.72
C MET A 298 -11.08 -0.37 9.05
N ASP A 299 -9.78 -0.08 9.13
CA ASP A 299 -9.16 0.41 10.36
C ASP A 299 -9.56 1.86 10.64
N LEU A 300 -9.62 2.70 9.60
CA LEU A 300 -10.18 4.05 9.67
C LEU A 300 -11.66 4.02 10.11
N HIS A 301 -12.46 3.14 9.49
CA HIS A 301 -13.88 2.97 9.83
C HIS A 301 -14.10 2.57 11.28
N ARG A 302 -13.32 1.61 11.79
CA ARG A 302 -13.38 1.18 13.21
C ARG A 302 -13.06 2.32 14.17
N GLN A 303 -12.22 3.27 13.77
CA GLN A 303 -11.95 4.50 14.52
C GLN A 303 -12.93 5.64 14.22
N GLN A 304 -14.08 5.34 13.62
CA GLN A 304 -15.16 6.28 13.34
C GLN A 304 -14.79 7.40 12.33
N ALA A 305 -13.76 7.19 11.50
CA ALA A 305 -13.51 8.09 10.38
C ALA A 305 -14.61 7.95 9.33
N ARG A 306 -15.15 9.08 8.85
CA ARG A 306 -16.21 9.09 7.85
C ARG A 306 -15.65 8.82 6.45
N ILE A 307 -15.87 7.62 5.95
CA ILE A 307 -15.54 7.24 4.57
C ILE A 307 -16.70 7.62 3.64
N LEU A 308 -16.37 8.20 2.48
CA LEU A 308 -17.34 8.58 1.44
C LEU A 308 -17.33 7.55 0.31
N GLY A 309 -18.51 7.28 -0.25
CA GLY A 309 -18.71 6.27 -1.29
C GLY A 309 -19.01 4.90 -0.71
N THR A 310 -18.61 3.85 -1.43
CA THR A 310 -18.81 2.45 -1.03
C THR A 310 -18.26 2.18 0.36
N SER A 311 -19.07 1.56 1.22
CA SER A 311 -18.71 1.34 2.62
C SER A 311 -17.46 0.44 2.74
N PRO A 312 -16.61 0.65 3.76
CA PRO A 312 -15.48 -0.23 4.05
C PRO A 312 -15.89 -1.69 4.25
N GLU A 313 -17.08 -1.95 4.80
CA GLU A 313 -17.64 -3.30 4.94
C GLU A 313 -18.01 -3.93 3.60
N SER A 314 -18.52 -3.15 2.66
CA SER A 314 -18.78 -3.60 1.29
C SER A 314 -17.48 -3.92 0.55
N VAL A 315 -16.45 -3.08 0.71
CA VAL A 315 -15.11 -3.34 0.16
C VAL A 315 -14.54 -4.64 0.73
N ASP A 316 -14.58 -4.83 2.05
CA ASP A 316 -14.17 -6.08 2.70
C ASP A 316 -15.04 -7.28 2.27
N GLY A 317 -16.32 -7.06 1.97
CA GLY A 317 -17.22 -8.05 1.38
C GLY A 317 -16.76 -8.54 0.01
N ALA A 318 -16.18 -7.66 -0.81
CA ALA A 318 -15.63 -7.97 -2.13
C ALA A 318 -14.22 -8.58 -2.08
N GLU A 319 -13.34 -8.03 -1.24
CA GLU A 319 -11.95 -8.48 -1.08
C GLU A 319 -11.86 -9.84 -0.35
N ASN A 320 -12.76 -10.09 0.61
CA ASN A 320 -12.78 -11.35 1.32
C ASN A 320 -13.45 -12.44 0.47
N ARG A 321 -12.62 -13.32 -0.07
CA ARG A 321 -13.05 -14.41 -0.96
C ARG A 321 -14.20 -15.27 -0.43
N PHE A 322 -14.24 -15.55 0.87
CA PHE A 322 -15.34 -16.33 1.47
C PHE A 322 -16.64 -15.55 1.50
N LYS A 323 -16.58 -14.25 1.85
CA LYS A 323 -17.75 -13.37 1.87
C LYS A 323 -18.27 -13.18 0.45
N PHE A 324 -17.39 -12.86 -0.50
CA PHE A 324 -17.74 -12.68 -1.90
C PHE A 324 -18.33 -13.95 -2.51
N SER A 325 -17.68 -15.09 -2.36
CA SER A 325 -18.18 -16.37 -2.90
C SER A 325 -19.56 -16.74 -2.37
N ARG A 326 -19.81 -16.58 -1.05
CA ARG A 326 -21.13 -16.84 -0.46
C ARG A 326 -22.19 -15.88 -0.98
N MET A 327 -21.81 -14.63 -1.26
CA MET A 327 -22.70 -13.64 -1.85
C MET A 327 -23.11 -14.06 -3.28
N LEU A 328 -22.16 -14.50 -4.10
CA LEU A 328 -22.44 -15.03 -5.44
C LEU A 328 -23.37 -16.25 -5.40
N ASP A 329 -23.07 -17.22 -4.52
CA ASP A 329 -23.86 -18.45 -4.38
C ASP A 329 -25.32 -18.17 -3.98
N ARG A 330 -25.53 -17.22 -3.06
CA ARG A 330 -26.89 -16.83 -2.62
C ARG A 330 -27.70 -16.20 -3.74
N LYS A 331 -27.05 -15.47 -4.64
CA LYS A 331 -27.68 -14.83 -5.78
C LYS A 331 -27.85 -15.78 -6.98
N GLY A 332 -27.06 -16.85 -7.03
CA GLY A 332 -27.01 -17.77 -8.16
C GLY A 332 -26.07 -17.30 -9.28
N ILE A 333 -25.11 -16.42 -8.97
CA ILE A 333 -24.06 -16.02 -9.91
C ILE A 333 -23.00 -17.12 -9.94
N LEU A 334 -22.63 -17.57 -11.13
CA LEU A 334 -21.66 -18.64 -11.31
C LEU A 334 -20.25 -18.19 -10.93
N GLN A 335 -19.48 -19.10 -10.34
CA GLN A 335 -18.06 -18.92 -10.02
C GLN A 335 -17.31 -20.24 -10.21
N PRO A 336 -16.01 -20.22 -10.54
CA PRO A 336 -15.21 -21.45 -10.61
C PRO A 336 -15.23 -22.18 -9.27
N ARG A 337 -15.31 -23.52 -9.31
CA ARG A 337 -15.19 -24.35 -8.10
C ARG A 337 -13.85 -24.05 -7.43
N TRP A 338 -13.88 -23.77 -6.14
CA TRP A 338 -12.70 -23.43 -5.37
C TRP A 338 -12.75 -23.94 -3.94
N LYS A 339 -11.58 -24.04 -3.30
CA LYS A 339 -11.45 -24.38 -1.88
C LYS A 339 -10.17 -23.80 -1.28
N GLU A 340 -10.26 -23.38 -0.02
CA GLU A 340 -9.09 -23.08 0.80
C GLU A 340 -8.61 -24.35 1.50
N LEU A 341 -7.31 -24.66 1.38
CA LEU A 341 -6.73 -25.94 1.74
C LEU A 341 -5.42 -25.73 2.48
N THR A 342 -5.24 -26.43 3.61
CA THR A 342 -4.06 -26.30 4.47
C THR A 342 -3.08 -27.46 4.35
N ASN A 343 -3.42 -28.50 3.59
CA ASN A 343 -2.59 -29.68 3.45
C ASN A 343 -2.60 -30.23 2.03
N LEU A 344 -1.46 -30.82 1.64
CA LEU A 344 -1.21 -31.35 0.30
C LEU A 344 -2.21 -32.45 -0.10
N LYS A 345 -2.57 -33.33 0.83
CA LYS A 345 -3.49 -34.44 0.54
C LYS A 345 -4.86 -33.90 0.11
N SER A 346 -5.42 -32.97 0.87
CA SER A 346 -6.69 -32.33 0.54
C SER A 346 -6.60 -31.47 -0.72
N ALA A 347 -5.44 -30.85 -1.00
CA ALA A 347 -5.17 -30.17 -2.27
C ALA A 347 -5.28 -31.11 -3.47
N LEU A 348 -4.60 -32.26 -3.42
CA LEU A 348 -4.63 -33.27 -4.48
C LEU A 348 -6.03 -33.88 -4.66
N GLU A 349 -6.73 -34.20 -3.57
CA GLU A 349 -8.10 -34.72 -3.61
C GLU A 349 -9.05 -33.72 -4.27
N PHE A 350 -8.96 -32.44 -3.90
CA PHE A 350 -9.76 -31.37 -4.50
C PHE A 350 -9.45 -31.20 -5.99
N SER A 351 -8.17 -31.11 -6.36
CA SER A 351 -7.73 -30.97 -7.76
C SER A 351 -8.16 -32.14 -8.64
N LYS A 352 -8.23 -33.36 -8.10
CA LYS A 352 -8.77 -34.54 -8.80
C LYS A 352 -10.29 -34.45 -8.99
N ASP A 353 -11.00 -33.96 -7.99
CA ASP A 353 -12.46 -33.80 -8.04
C ASP A 353 -12.90 -32.70 -9.02
N VAL A 354 -12.20 -31.55 -9.05
CA VAL A 354 -12.52 -30.46 -9.99
C VAL A 354 -11.89 -30.64 -11.38
N GLY A 355 -10.86 -31.49 -11.48
CA GLY A 355 -10.09 -31.75 -12.69
C GLY A 355 -9.05 -30.67 -13.01
N TYR A 356 -7.89 -31.08 -13.53
CA TYR A 356 -6.85 -30.17 -14.01
C TYR A 356 -7.22 -29.47 -15.34
N PRO A 357 -6.63 -28.31 -15.66
CA PRO A 357 -5.71 -27.54 -14.84
C PRO A 357 -6.38 -26.85 -13.63
N CYS A 358 -5.59 -26.55 -12.61
CA CYS A 358 -6.01 -25.84 -11.38
C CYS A 358 -5.13 -24.62 -11.15
N LEU A 359 -5.74 -23.51 -10.73
CA LEU A 359 -5.05 -22.30 -10.34
C LEU A 359 -4.73 -22.34 -8.85
N VAL A 360 -3.45 -22.18 -8.51
CA VAL A 360 -2.92 -22.23 -7.15
C VAL A 360 -2.55 -20.81 -6.74
N ARG A 361 -3.18 -20.31 -5.67
CA ARG A 361 -2.95 -18.99 -5.11
C ARG A 361 -2.55 -19.10 -3.64
N PRO A 362 -1.30 -18.77 -3.26
CA PRO A 362 -0.94 -18.67 -1.85
C PRO A 362 -1.74 -17.54 -1.19
N SER A 363 -2.26 -17.75 0.02
CA SER A 363 -3.11 -16.76 0.70
C SER A 363 -2.39 -15.48 1.14
N TYR A 364 -1.06 -15.46 1.13
CA TYR A 364 -0.23 -14.34 1.62
C TYR A 364 0.22 -13.36 0.53
N VAL A 365 -0.21 -13.52 -0.73
CA VAL A 365 0.29 -12.68 -1.84
C VAL A 365 -0.83 -11.87 -2.50
N LEU A 366 -0.68 -10.55 -2.47
CA LEU A 366 -1.43 -9.59 -3.28
C LEU A 366 -0.73 -9.38 -4.64
N SER A 367 -1.51 -9.11 -5.69
CA SER A 367 -1.04 -8.82 -7.07
C SER A 367 -0.44 -10.00 -7.84
N GLY A 368 -0.90 -11.23 -7.57
CA GLY A 368 -0.62 -12.40 -8.42
C GLY A 368 0.82 -12.93 -8.37
N ALA A 369 1.69 -12.33 -7.58
CA ALA A 369 3.02 -12.88 -7.35
C ALA A 369 2.90 -14.30 -6.75
N ALA A 370 3.62 -15.26 -7.33
CA ALA A 370 3.51 -16.70 -7.01
C ALA A 370 2.17 -17.40 -7.34
N MET A 371 1.29 -16.81 -8.16
CA MET A 371 0.19 -17.57 -8.77
C MET A 371 0.73 -18.54 -9.82
N ASN A 372 0.29 -19.80 -9.75
CA ASN A 372 0.73 -20.83 -10.68
C ASN A 372 -0.45 -21.67 -11.17
N VAL A 373 -0.34 -22.17 -12.41
CA VAL A 373 -1.30 -23.12 -12.98
C VAL A 373 -0.67 -24.51 -12.90
N ALA A 374 -1.29 -25.39 -12.11
CA ALA A 374 -0.93 -26.79 -12.02
C ALA A 374 -1.69 -27.59 -13.08
N HIS A 375 -1.00 -28.39 -13.89
CA HIS A 375 -1.60 -29.26 -14.91
C HIS A 375 -1.68 -30.72 -14.47
N CYS A 376 -0.94 -31.09 -13.42
CA CYS A 376 -0.98 -32.42 -12.84
C CYS A 376 -0.61 -32.41 -11.34
N ASP A 377 -0.75 -33.56 -10.69
CA ASP A 377 -0.39 -33.77 -9.27
C ASP A 377 1.06 -33.35 -8.98
N LYS A 378 1.99 -33.64 -9.91
CA LYS A 378 3.41 -33.32 -9.73
C LYS A 378 3.66 -31.81 -9.69
N ASP A 379 3.04 -31.05 -10.60
CA ASP A 379 3.15 -29.59 -10.61
C ASP A 379 2.62 -29.01 -9.29
N LEU A 380 1.47 -29.52 -8.83
CA LEU A 380 0.84 -29.07 -7.59
C LEU A 380 1.75 -29.34 -6.38
N GLU A 381 2.38 -30.51 -6.31
CA GLU A 381 3.35 -30.84 -5.26
C GLU A 381 4.56 -29.90 -5.28
N GLU A 382 5.16 -29.65 -6.45
CA GLU A 382 6.31 -28.73 -6.58
C GLU A 382 5.94 -27.29 -6.18
N TYR A 383 4.76 -26.80 -6.57
CA TYR A 383 4.28 -25.48 -6.19
C TYR A 383 3.97 -25.36 -4.70
N LEU A 384 3.36 -26.37 -4.09
CA LEU A 384 3.06 -26.35 -2.65
C LEU A 384 4.32 -26.51 -1.80
N LEU A 385 5.31 -27.30 -2.25
CA LEU A 385 6.60 -27.42 -1.58
C LEU A 385 7.40 -26.12 -1.63
N SER A 386 7.43 -25.44 -2.78
CA SER A 386 8.07 -24.13 -2.89
C SER A 386 7.33 -23.05 -2.07
N ALA A 387 5.99 -23.07 -2.06
CA ALA A 387 5.20 -22.13 -1.26
C ALA A 387 5.33 -22.36 0.26
N SER A 388 5.42 -23.62 0.71
CA SER A 388 5.56 -23.97 2.13
C SER A 388 6.95 -23.68 2.73
N GLN A 389 7.98 -23.57 1.88
CA GLN A 389 9.30 -23.06 2.30
C GLN A 389 9.26 -21.55 2.60
N VAL A 390 8.29 -20.82 2.04
CA VAL A 390 8.11 -19.37 2.24
C VAL A 390 7.19 -19.09 3.43
N SER A 391 6.20 -19.94 3.71
CA SER A 391 5.48 -19.94 4.99
C SER A 391 4.79 -21.28 5.26
N LYS A 392 4.99 -21.84 6.46
CA LYS A 392 4.40 -23.12 6.89
C LYS A 392 2.99 -23.01 7.46
N GLU A 393 2.52 -21.80 7.73
CA GLU A 393 1.29 -21.57 8.51
C GLU A 393 0.12 -21.01 7.69
N HIS A 394 0.31 -20.76 6.39
CA HIS A 394 -0.71 -20.12 5.57
C HIS A 394 -1.44 -21.10 4.64
N PRO A 395 -2.78 -21.01 4.58
CA PRO A 395 -3.59 -21.82 3.67
C PRO A 395 -3.30 -21.51 2.20
N VAL A 396 -3.59 -22.43 1.30
CA VAL A 396 -3.50 -22.23 -0.15
C VAL A 396 -4.89 -22.30 -0.74
N VAL A 397 -5.21 -21.35 -1.61
CA VAL A 397 -6.48 -21.27 -2.31
C VAL A 397 -6.31 -21.92 -3.68
N ILE A 398 -7.07 -22.99 -3.92
CA ILE A 398 -7.07 -23.69 -5.22
C ILE A 398 -8.42 -23.48 -5.89
N SER A 399 -8.40 -23.14 -7.18
CA SER A 399 -9.61 -22.96 -7.99
C SER A 399 -9.47 -23.70 -9.32
N LYS A 400 -10.60 -24.14 -9.90
CA LYS A 400 -10.62 -24.68 -11.25
C LYS A 400 -10.14 -23.61 -12.24
N PHE A 401 -9.14 -23.93 -13.05
CA PHE A 401 -8.71 -23.08 -14.16
C PHE A 401 -9.55 -23.42 -15.40
N LEU A 402 -10.15 -22.40 -16.01
CA LEU A 402 -10.97 -22.53 -17.21
C LEU A 402 -10.09 -22.24 -18.43
N THR A 403 -9.93 -23.25 -19.29
CA THR A 403 -9.15 -23.15 -20.54
C THR A 403 -10.02 -22.69 -21.69
N GLU A 404 -9.42 -22.03 -22.68
CA GLU A 404 -10.12 -21.56 -23.89
C GLU A 404 -11.32 -20.64 -23.60
N ALA A 405 -11.26 -19.94 -22.46
CA ALA A 405 -12.29 -19.01 -22.05
C ALA A 405 -11.81 -17.57 -22.26
N LYS A 406 -12.75 -16.69 -22.58
CA LYS A 406 -12.46 -15.25 -22.72
C LYS A 406 -12.51 -14.58 -21.37
N GLU A 407 -11.69 -13.55 -21.20
CA GLU A 407 -11.73 -12.71 -20.01
C GLU A 407 -12.32 -11.35 -20.37
N ILE A 408 -13.28 -10.90 -19.56
CA ILE A 408 -14.04 -9.68 -19.77
C ILE A 408 -13.84 -8.79 -18.56
N ASP A 409 -13.49 -7.54 -18.84
CA ASP A 409 -13.32 -6.50 -17.83
C ASP A 409 -14.51 -5.53 -17.89
N VAL A 410 -15.10 -5.23 -16.75
CA VAL A 410 -16.28 -4.36 -16.65
C VAL A 410 -16.01 -3.28 -15.60
N ASP A 411 -15.91 -2.05 -16.08
CA ASP A 411 -15.82 -0.86 -15.25
C ASP A 411 -17.18 -0.20 -15.16
N ALA A 412 -17.62 0.14 -13.94
CA ALA A 412 -18.91 0.78 -13.73
C ALA A 412 -18.87 1.78 -12.57
N VAL A 413 -19.80 2.72 -12.61
CA VAL A 413 -20.10 3.61 -11.49
C VAL A 413 -21.53 3.36 -11.07
N ALA A 414 -21.74 3.18 -9.77
CA ALA A 414 -23.06 3.02 -9.18
C ALA A 414 -23.33 4.06 -8.10
N ALA A 415 -24.60 4.29 -7.80
CA ALA A 415 -25.06 5.05 -6.64
C ALA A 415 -26.15 4.24 -5.94
N ASP A 416 -26.01 4.02 -4.64
CA ASP A 416 -26.94 3.23 -3.83
C ASP A 416 -27.24 1.85 -4.45
N GLY A 417 -26.20 1.23 -5.04
CA GLY A 417 -26.27 -0.07 -5.70
C GLY A 417 -26.89 -0.07 -7.10
N GLU A 418 -27.27 1.08 -7.65
CA GLU A 418 -27.80 1.22 -9.01
C GLU A 418 -26.74 1.73 -9.98
N ILE A 419 -26.53 1.02 -11.10
CA ILE A 419 -25.54 1.41 -12.12
C ILE A 419 -25.96 2.69 -12.84
N LEU A 420 -25.04 3.67 -12.86
CA LEU A 420 -25.19 4.93 -13.60
C LEU A 420 -24.51 4.88 -14.97
N CYS A 421 -23.31 4.30 -15.04
CA CYS A 421 -22.59 4.08 -16.28
C CYS A 421 -21.74 2.81 -16.18
N MET A 422 -21.48 2.20 -17.34
CA MET A 422 -20.70 0.96 -17.44
C MET A 422 -19.98 0.92 -18.80
N ALA A 423 -18.74 0.43 -18.79
CA ALA A 423 -17.97 0.07 -19.97
C ALA A 423 -17.60 -1.41 -19.87
N VAL A 424 -17.81 -2.16 -20.95
CA VAL A 424 -17.43 -3.57 -21.05
C VAL A 424 -16.30 -3.68 -22.05
N SER A 425 -15.22 -4.35 -21.65
CA SER A 425 -14.00 -4.53 -22.43
C SER A 425 -13.69 -6.00 -22.56
N GLU A 426 -13.29 -6.41 -23.76
CA GLU A 426 -12.89 -7.78 -24.06
C GLU A 426 -11.37 -7.88 -24.13
N HIS A 427 -10.81 -8.92 -23.49
CA HIS A 427 -9.40 -9.24 -23.64
C HIS A 427 -9.15 -9.91 -24.99
N VAL A 428 -8.06 -9.54 -25.67
CA VAL A 428 -7.58 -10.26 -26.87
C VAL A 428 -7.02 -11.63 -26.47
N GLU A 429 -6.32 -11.69 -25.34
CA GLU A 429 -5.78 -12.92 -24.76
C GLU A 429 -6.85 -13.69 -23.99
N ASN A 430 -6.73 -15.01 -23.96
CA ASN A 430 -7.62 -15.86 -23.16
C ASN A 430 -7.34 -15.74 -21.66
N ALA A 431 -8.33 -16.12 -20.86
CA ALA A 431 -8.23 -16.18 -19.41
C ALA A 431 -6.98 -16.95 -18.96
N GLY A 432 -6.20 -16.32 -18.09
CA GLY A 432 -4.91 -16.83 -17.60
C GLY A 432 -3.72 -15.93 -17.91
N VAL A 433 -3.84 -15.04 -18.89
CA VAL A 433 -2.99 -13.84 -18.97
C VAL A 433 -3.59 -12.81 -18.01
N HIS A 434 -2.77 -12.24 -17.12
CA HIS A 434 -3.25 -11.26 -16.14
C HIS A 434 -3.82 -10.03 -16.86
N SER A 435 -4.95 -9.49 -16.40
CA SER A 435 -5.62 -8.33 -17.04
C SER A 435 -4.70 -7.13 -17.27
N GLY A 436 -3.83 -6.82 -16.30
CA GLY A 436 -2.81 -5.78 -16.45
C GLY A 436 -1.75 -6.00 -17.53
N ASP A 437 -1.61 -7.23 -18.04
CA ASP A 437 -0.73 -7.59 -19.18
C ASP A 437 -1.53 -7.87 -20.46
N ALA A 438 -2.87 -7.87 -20.39
CA ALA A 438 -3.75 -8.19 -21.50
C ALA A 438 -4.07 -6.94 -22.35
N THR A 439 -4.34 -7.16 -23.62
CA THR A 439 -4.80 -6.12 -24.55
C THR A 439 -6.32 -6.04 -24.48
N LEU A 440 -6.86 -4.86 -24.18
CA LEU A 440 -8.31 -4.63 -24.07
C LEU A 440 -8.88 -4.02 -25.36
N VAL A 441 -10.09 -4.48 -25.73
CA VAL A 441 -10.88 -3.91 -26.82
C VAL A 441 -12.25 -3.44 -26.30
N THR A 442 -12.53 -2.15 -26.50
CA THR A 442 -13.77 -1.50 -26.06
C THR A 442 -14.42 -0.76 -27.24
N PRO A 443 -15.67 -1.07 -27.63
CA PRO A 443 -16.53 -2.13 -27.09
C PRO A 443 -16.04 -3.53 -27.50
N PRO A 444 -16.58 -4.61 -26.87
CA PRO A 444 -16.25 -5.99 -27.21
C PRO A 444 -16.54 -6.29 -28.68
N GLN A 445 -15.72 -7.12 -29.32
CA GLN A 445 -15.86 -7.45 -30.75
C GLN A 445 -16.48 -8.82 -30.97
N ASP A 446 -16.17 -9.79 -30.11
CA ASP A 446 -16.50 -11.20 -30.31
C ASP A 446 -17.38 -11.74 -29.16
N ILE A 447 -18.21 -10.88 -28.58
CA ILE A 447 -19.24 -11.23 -27.58
C ILE A 447 -20.63 -11.04 -28.20
N ASN A 448 -21.49 -12.06 -28.07
CA ASN A 448 -22.86 -11.98 -28.56
C ASN A 448 -23.77 -11.14 -27.63
N ALA A 449 -24.92 -10.70 -28.14
CA ALA A 449 -25.82 -9.82 -27.38
C ALA A 449 -26.42 -10.47 -26.12
N GLU A 450 -26.61 -11.79 -26.11
CA GLU A 450 -27.14 -12.52 -24.96
C GLU A 450 -26.13 -12.54 -23.80
N THR A 451 -24.86 -12.85 -24.09
CA THR A 451 -23.77 -12.79 -23.12
C THR A 451 -23.58 -11.38 -22.60
N LEU A 452 -23.64 -10.36 -23.46
CA LEU A 452 -23.53 -8.97 -23.04
C LEU A 452 -24.68 -8.55 -22.10
N GLU A 453 -25.89 -9.07 -22.32
CA GLU A 453 -27.01 -8.83 -21.42
C GLU A 453 -26.83 -9.54 -20.08
N GLN A 454 -26.32 -10.77 -20.08
CA GLN A 454 -25.96 -11.47 -18.84
C GLN A 454 -24.88 -10.72 -18.04
N ILE A 455 -23.85 -10.19 -18.70
CA ILE A 455 -22.81 -9.37 -18.07
C ILE A 455 -23.44 -8.17 -17.34
N LYS A 456 -24.36 -7.45 -18.00
CA LYS A 456 -25.08 -6.32 -17.37
C LYS A 456 -25.89 -6.75 -16.16
N VAL A 457 -26.62 -7.87 -16.26
CA VAL A 457 -27.42 -8.39 -15.15
C VAL A 457 -26.51 -8.71 -13.96
N ILE A 458 -25.39 -9.39 -14.19
CA ILE A 458 -24.42 -9.70 -13.13
C ILE A 458 -23.85 -8.40 -12.54
N ALA A 459 -23.48 -7.42 -13.37
CA ALA A 459 -22.96 -6.14 -12.88
C ALA A 459 -23.97 -5.40 -11.98
N CYS A 460 -25.24 -5.32 -12.40
CA CYS A 460 -26.32 -4.73 -11.60
C CYS A 460 -26.52 -5.49 -10.27
N ASP A 461 -26.48 -6.82 -10.33
CA ASP A 461 -26.62 -7.65 -9.14
C ASP A 461 -25.46 -7.46 -8.15
N ILE A 462 -24.22 -7.38 -8.64
CA ILE A 462 -23.04 -7.10 -7.80
C ILE A 462 -23.12 -5.71 -7.18
N ALA A 463 -23.45 -4.69 -7.99
CA ALA A 463 -23.61 -3.32 -7.51
C ALA A 463 -24.63 -3.24 -6.38
N SER A 464 -25.79 -3.89 -6.55
CA SER A 464 -26.85 -3.93 -5.55
C SER A 464 -26.47 -4.73 -4.30
N LEU A 465 -25.82 -5.88 -4.45
CA LEU A 465 -25.44 -6.73 -3.31
C LEU A 465 -24.37 -6.10 -2.42
N LEU A 466 -23.46 -5.33 -3.01
CA LEU A 466 -22.41 -4.61 -2.31
C LEU A 466 -22.80 -3.17 -1.96
N ASP A 467 -24.02 -2.73 -2.28
CA ASP A 467 -24.49 -1.35 -2.08
C ASP A 467 -23.46 -0.31 -2.60
N VAL A 468 -22.99 -0.54 -3.82
CA VAL A 468 -21.88 0.23 -4.39
C VAL A 468 -22.32 1.68 -4.60
N THR A 469 -21.50 2.60 -4.08
CA THR A 469 -21.66 4.04 -4.31
C THR A 469 -20.31 4.63 -4.71
N GLY A 470 -20.08 4.77 -6.00
CA GLY A 470 -18.79 5.13 -6.59
C GLY A 470 -18.35 4.15 -7.66
N PRO A 471 -17.06 4.18 -8.05
CA PRO A 471 -16.53 3.28 -9.05
C PRO A 471 -16.37 1.87 -8.49
N PHE A 472 -16.57 0.87 -9.35
CA PHE A 472 -16.15 -0.51 -9.11
C PHE A 472 -15.74 -1.17 -10.41
N ASN A 473 -14.98 -2.24 -10.26
CA ASN A 473 -14.51 -3.07 -11.33
C ASN A 473 -14.95 -4.52 -11.07
N MET A 474 -15.23 -5.27 -12.14
CA MET A 474 -15.43 -6.71 -12.05
C MET A 474 -14.86 -7.43 -13.28
N GLN A 475 -14.32 -8.62 -13.04
CA GLN A 475 -13.77 -9.50 -14.07
C GLN A 475 -14.64 -10.75 -14.21
N LEU A 476 -14.95 -11.10 -15.46
CA LEU A 476 -15.77 -12.26 -15.80
C LEU A 476 -15.02 -13.18 -16.77
N ILE A 477 -15.44 -14.44 -16.77
CA ILE A 477 -14.97 -15.44 -17.73
C ILE A 477 -16.17 -15.83 -18.59
N ALA A 478 -16.03 -15.72 -19.92
CA ALA A 478 -17.07 -15.98 -20.91
C ALA A 478 -16.74 -17.15 -21.84
#